data_AF-A0A1V5GKL6-F1
#
_entry.id   AF-A0A1V5GKL6-F1
#
_cell.length_a   1.000
_cell.length_b   1.000
_cell.length_c   1.000
_cell.angle_alpha   90.00
_cell.angle_beta   90.00
_cell.angle_gamma   90.00
#
_symmetry.space_group_name_H-M   'P 1'
#
loop_
_entity.id
_entity.type
_entity.pdbx_description
1 polymer ?
#
loop_
_entity_poly.entity_id
_entity_poly.type
_entity_poly.pdbx_seq_one_letter_code
_entity_poly.pdbx_strand_id
1 'polypeptide(L)'
;MKFAKYILTTLIAVNVSLQSASFLPVSATNTASADPDLSYLYDEENNYYCIAVGMHDVECIVPTEYNGKKVGKLNLNHVFIADYDFPPDVKTDTVLLHVPDDIAVDGKYWLAEQTGVPCIMLAYGSGKIETFLSADYESLLEKIKTESENDISLTEAEYKNMMLQIVPYNSGRENREYPIMETGFKYDRGLSTYKENGHTYIKITAFMAGKDIYLPEVLNGQKIDRLKLGDITDPRGGSPQIGKLVFPACPMEIERSTLNKPEIKEIVFGGDATLPSMLFYGNEFLEDVTFKGKAELDNTAFWKCEKLKNINISPDEFPAGVTFNQCRDLMTINGESPVNDDGAIKPEYEKMFKEKFYNTDGIGFVNKYVDYSVKKAVSEAVTDDMSDIEKVKALHDKLCSMTAYDHGNTEATKNHVDVSVFLNDSTVCEGYARAMNLMLHEAGIESCYVDTDTHAWVIVKLGDHYFHVDPTWDDNDEDITTYNWFMKADSEIKDDPSHSNWKIRCPSIMHSFQWEKMPACEEKMGDVNGDDIIDGRDATDILTAYAKSSAGGENSADTIIADYDYNGVIDARDATAVLTAYAKASVENK
;
A
#
# COMPACT_ATOMS: atom_id res chain seq x y z
N MET A 1 -27.02 24.57 17.25
CA MET A 1 -27.93 25.68 16.85
C MET A 1 -28.47 26.38 18.10
N LYS A 2 -28.29 27.72 18.18
CA LYS A 2 -28.60 28.67 19.29
C LYS A 2 -27.48 28.98 20.32
N PHE A 3 -26.23 29.17 19.89
CA PHE A 3 -25.19 29.78 20.77
C PHE A 3 -25.01 31.30 20.57
N ALA A 4 -25.47 31.87 19.45
CA ALA A 4 -25.15 33.24 19.05
C ALA A 4 -25.98 34.36 19.72
N LYS A 5 -26.42 34.23 20.98
CA LYS A 5 -27.27 35.29 21.59
C LYS A 5 -26.96 35.76 23.00
N TYR A 6 -25.86 35.33 23.64
CA TYR A 6 -25.61 35.73 25.04
C TYR A 6 -24.25 36.33 25.40
N ILE A 7 -23.35 36.64 24.45
CA ILE A 7 -22.08 37.31 24.81
C ILE A 7 -21.85 38.53 23.92
N LEU A 8 -22.62 39.59 24.14
CA LEU A 8 -22.22 40.92 23.68
C LEU A 8 -22.66 41.98 24.69
N THR A 9 -21.88 42.15 25.75
CA THR A 9 -21.71 43.47 26.37
C THR A 9 -20.37 43.54 27.10
N THR A 10 -19.48 44.40 26.59
CA THR A 10 -18.26 44.92 27.22
C THR A 10 -17.10 43.95 27.48
N LEU A 11 -16.28 43.70 26.45
CA LEU A 11 -14.84 43.48 26.67
C LEU A 11 -14.17 44.85 26.86
N ILE A 12 -14.06 45.29 28.11
CA ILE A 12 -13.02 46.23 28.50
C ILE A 12 -11.76 45.40 28.68
N ALA A 13 -10.69 45.75 27.96
CA ALA A 13 -9.37 45.18 28.17
C ALA A 13 -8.93 45.45 29.61
N VAL A 14 -9.07 44.47 30.49
CA VAL A 14 -8.39 44.46 31.79
C VAL A 14 -7.13 43.64 31.60
N ASN A 15 -6.00 44.33 31.45
CA ASN A 15 -4.70 43.75 31.71
C ASN A 15 -4.65 43.35 33.18
N VAL A 16 -5.01 42.11 33.50
CA VAL A 16 -4.62 41.50 34.77
C VAL A 16 -3.16 41.12 34.61
N SER A 17 -2.28 42.02 35.07
CA SER A 17 -0.95 41.61 35.47
C SER A 17 -1.08 40.40 36.38
N LEU A 18 -0.38 39.30 36.07
CA LEU A 18 -0.06 38.25 37.04
C LEU A 18 0.64 38.93 38.23
N GLN A 19 -0.15 39.39 39.20
CA GLN A 19 0.34 39.57 40.56
C GLN A 19 0.85 38.20 40.96
N SER A 20 2.10 38.15 41.38
CA SER A 20 2.74 37.00 41.99
C SER A 20 1.75 36.34 42.95
N ALA A 21 1.16 35.23 42.51
CA ALA A 21 0.34 34.39 43.38
C ALA A 21 1.25 33.99 44.52
N SER A 22 0.97 34.53 45.71
CA SER A 22 1.61 34.11 46.93
C SER A 22 1.36 32.61 47.07
N PHE A 23 2.42 31.81 46.91
CA PHE A 23 2.44 30.38 47.19
C PHE A 23 1.84 30.16 48.59
N LEU A 24 0.62 29.66 48.65
CA LEU A 24 0.09 29.14 49.90
C LEU A 24 0.86 27.84 50.16
N PRO A 25 1.55 27.71 51.31
CA PRO A 25 2.21 26.45 51.64
C PRO A 25 1.12 25.39 51.77
N VAL A 26 1.22 24.32 50.98
CA VAL A 26 0.47 23.08 51.20
C VAL A 26 0.90 22.57 52.58
N SER A 27 0.14 22.94 53.62
CA SER A 27 0.44 22.52 54.98
C SER A 27 0.19 21.02 55.09
N ALA A 28 1.09 20.33 55.80
CA ALA A 28 1.28 18.88 55.81
C ALA A 28 0.13 18.02 56.40
N THR A 29 -1.12 18.49 56.40
CA THR A 29 -2.29 17.71 56.81
C THR A 29 -3.56 18.28 56.16
N ASN A 30 -3.80 17.96 54.89
CA ASN A 30 -5.12 18.15 54.26
C ASN A 30 -5.89 16.83 54.37
N THR A 31 -6.56 16.61 55.49
CA THR A 31 -7.50 15.49 55.66
C THR A 31 -8.87 15.92 55.15
N ALA A 32 -9.27 15.44 53.97
CA ALA A 32 -10.63 15.64 53.48
C ALA A 32 -11.57 14.59 54.11
N SER A 33 -12.70 15.03 54.66
CA SER A 33 -13.82 14.16 55.02
C SER A 33 -15.03 14.55 54.19
N ALA A 34 -15.47 13.65 53.30
CA ALA A 34 -16.60 13.83 52.38
C ALA A 34 -16.51 15.09 51.50
N ASP A 35 -15.53 15.09 50.60
CA ASP A 35 -15.45 16.06 49.51
C ASP A 35 -16.27 15.54 48.32
N PRO A 36 -17.37 16.20 47.92
CA PRO A 36 -18.19 15.80 46.78
C PRO A 36 -17.47 15.94 45.44
N ASP A 37 -16.28 16.54 45.40
CA ASP A 37 -15.45 16.81 44.22
C ASP A 37 -14.35 15.75 44.03
N LEU A 38 -14.24 14.79 44.95
CA LEU A 38 -13.22 13.75 44.91
C LEU A 38 -13.82 12.35 45.06
N SER A 39 -13.42 11.45 44.18
CA SER A 39 -13.86 10.06 44.16
C SER A 39 -12.67 9.11 44.34
N TYR A 40 -12.82 8.05 45.15
CA TYR A 40 -11.69 7.28 45.67
C TYR A 40 -11.85 5.76 45.52
N LEU A 41 -10.84 5.07 44.96
CA LEU A 41 -10.75 3.60 44.93
C LEU A 41 -9.71 3.11 45.92
N TYR A 42 -10.07 2.16 46.77
CA TYR A 42 -9.07 1.49 47.60
C TYR A 42 -8.29 0.45 46.79
N ASP A 43 -6.97 0.61 46.72
CA ASP A 43 -6.04 -0.40 46.20
C ASP A 43 -5.60 -1.31 47.36
N GLU A 44 -6.11 -2.54 47.39
CA GLU A 44 -5.81 -3.52 48.45
C GLU A 44 -4.35 -4.00 48.42
N GLU A 45 -3.74 -4.06 47.23
CA GLU A 45 -2.38 -4.57 47.04
C GLU A 45 -1.35 -3.58 47.56
N ASN A 46 -1.58 -2.29 47.33
CA ASN A 46 -0.66 -1.22 47.70
C ASN A 46 -1.07 -0.44 48.97
N ASN A 47 -2.23 -0.76 49.55
CA ASN A 47 -2.76 -0.18 50.79
C ASN A 47 -2.90 1.36 50.74
N TYR A 48 -3.40 1.91 49.63
CA TYR A 48 -3.69 3.34 49.46
C TYR A 48 -4.96 3.58 48.64
N TYR A 49 -5.44 4.83 48.58
CA TYR A 49 -6.50 5.27 47.68
C TYR A 49 -5.95 5.81 46.34
N CYS A 50 -6.53 5.36 45.22
CA CYS A 50 -6.47 6.04 43.93
C CYS A 50 -7.57 7.11 43.89
N ILE A 51 -7.26 8.30 43.39
CA ILE A 51 -8.20 9.44 43.36
C ILE A 51 -8.57 9.87 41.93
N ALA A 52 -9.84 10.21 41.77
CA ALA A 52 -10.45 10.91 40.64
C ALA A 52 -10.93 12.30 41.11
N VAL A 53 -10.90 13.28 40.21
CA VAL A 53 -11.16 14.69 40.52
C VAL A 53 -12.28 15.24 39.65
N GLY A 54 -13.39 15.61 40.27
CA GLY A 54 -14.46 16.41 39.69
C GLY A 54 -14.17 17.90 39.91
N MET A 55 -13.72 18.58 38.87
CA MET A 55 -13.42 20.00 38.88
C MET A 55 -14.72 20.82 38.84
N HIS A 56 -14.96 21.64 39.86
CA HIS A 56 -15.97 22.71 39.87
C HIS A 56 -15.36 24.10 39.66
N ASP A 57 -14.03 24.20 39.71
CA ASP A 57 -13.25 25.40 39.43
C ASP A 57 -12.03 25.02 38.57
N VAL A 58 -11.21 25.98 38.17
CA VAL A 58 -9.96 25.73 37.42
C VAL A 58 -8.80 25.33 38.31
N GLU A 59 -9.00 25.21 39.62
CA GLU A 59 -7.95 24.88 40.59
C GLU A 59 -8.50 23.89 41.63
N CYS A 60 -7.75 22.83 41.93
CA CYS A 60 -8.11 21.82 42.93
C CYS A 60 -6.87 21.37 43.71
N ILE A 61 -7.03 21.08 45.01
CA ILE A 61 -5.94 20.57 45.86
C ILE A 61 -6.18 19.08 46.14
N VAL A 62 -5.23 18.24 45.74
CA VAL A 62 -5.30 16.79 45.98
C VAL A 62 -4.91 16.49 47.44
N PRO A 63 -5.76 15.82 48.22
CA PRO A 63 -5.47 15.51 49.62
C PRO A 63 -4.43 14.39 49.75
N THR A 64 -3.63 14.43 50.81
CA THR A 64 -2.66 13.37 51.15
C THR A 64 -3.34 12.15 51.79
N GLU A 65 -4.49 12.35 52.43
CA GLU A 65 -5.28 11.31 53.10
C GLU A 65 -6.78 11.54 52.91
N TYR A 66 -7.53 10.44 52.81
CA TYR A 66 -8.99 10.43 52.77
C TYR A 66 -9.55 9.35 53.71
N ASN A 67 -10.49 9.72 54.58
CA ASN A 67 -11.10 8.82 55.58
C ASN A 67 -10.06 7.98 56.38
N GLY A 68 -8.93 8.58 56.74
CA GLY A 68 -7.88 7.95 57.54
C GLY A 68 -7.00 6.94 56.78
N LYS A 69 -7.06 6.91 55.44
CA LYS A 69 -6.08 6.19 54.61
C LYS A 69 -5.34 7.13 53.68
N LYS A 70 -4.10 6.76 53.35
CA LYS A 70 -3.23 7.49 52.42
C LYS A 70 -3.81 7.52 51.00
N VAL A 71 -3.73 8.66 50.33
CA VAL A 71 -3.89 8.76 48.88
C VAL A 71 -2.53 8.53 48.24
N GLY A 72 -2.41 7.52 47.38
CA GLY A 72 -1.14 7.12 46.79
C GLY A 72 -1.03 7.42 45.30
N LYS A 73 -2.16 7.63 44.61
CA LYS A 73 -2.18 7.72 43.16
C LYS A 73 -3.28 8.65 42.64
N LEU A 74 -2.93 9.54 41.72
CA LEU A 74 -3.83 10.40 40.94
C LEU A 74 -3.89 9.90 39.50
N ASN A 75 -5.09 9.75 38.94
CA ASN A 75 -5.28 9.33 37.55
C ASN A 75 -5.88 10.49 36.72
N LEU A 76 -5.10 11.03 35.76
CA LEU A 76 -5.55 12.18 34.98
C LEU A 76 -6.70 11.85 34.00
N ASN A 77 -6.93 10.57 33.66
CA ASN A 77 -8.10 10.15 32.87
C ASN A 77 -9.42 10.41 33.59
N HIS A 78 -9.36 10.55 34.92
CA HIS A 78 -10.51 10.78 35.77
C HIS A 78 -10.50 12.18 36.39
N VAL A 79 -9.89 13.14 35.69
CA VAL A 79 -10.05 14.56 35.96
C VAL A 79 -11.07 15.09 34.95
N PHE A 80 -12.22 15.54 35.43
CA PHE A 80 -13.32 16.01 34.58
C PHE A 80 -13.98 17.24 35.19
N ILE A 81 -14.63 18.05 34.36
CA ILE A 81 -15.46 19.16 34.80
C ILE A 81 -16.80 18.58 35.28
N ALA A 82 -17.13 18.76 36.56
CA ALA A 82 -18.30 18.13 37.21
C ALA A 82 -19.60 18.95 37.09
N ASP A 83 -19.51 20.26 36.87
CA ASP A 83 -20.64 21.14 36.57
C ASP A 83 -20.22 22.22 35.58
N TYR A 84 -21.13 22.67 34.72
CA TYR A 84 -20.85 23.68 33.69
C TYR A 84 -21.23 25.10 34.10
N ASP A 85 -21.53 25.34 35.37
CA ASP A 85 -21.66 26.70 35.93
C ASP A 85 -20.28 27.34 36.23
N PHE A 86 -19.35 27.24 35.26
CA PHE A 86 -18.12 28.02 35.31
C PHE A 86 -18.46 29.51 35.19
N PRO A 87 -17.88 30.39 36.02
CA PRO A 87 -18.05 31.83 35.87
C PRO A 87 -17.67 32.27 34.44
N PRO A 88 -18.49 33.10 33.76
CA PRO A 88 -18.27 33.47 32.35
C PRO A 88 -16.95 34.24 32.10
N ASP A 89 -16.27 34.66 33.16
CA ASP A 89 -14.99 35.34 33.20
C ASP A 89 -13.76 34.40 33.20
N VAL A 90 -13.93 33.09 33.36
CA VAL A 90 -12.83 32.11 33.27
C VAL A 90 -12.34 31.98 31.83
N LYS A 91 -11.12 32.45 31.55
CA LYS A 91 -10.48 32.47 30.22
C LYS A 91 -9.18 31.67 30.22
N THR A 92 -9.28 30.35 30.14
CA THR A 92 -8.13 29.42 30.13
C THR A 92 -8.52 28.12 29.44
N ASP A 93 -7.53 27.35 28.98
CA ASP A 93 -7.65 25.95 28.55
C ASP A 93 -7.25 24.96 29.64
N THR A 94 -6.68 25.48 30.73
CA THR A 94 -5.91 24.72 31.71
C THR A 94 -6.59 24.70 33.06
N VAL A 95 -6.69 23.52 33.66
CA VAL A 95 -6.99 23.34 35.08
C VAL A 95 -5.72 23.03 35.87
N LEU A 96 -5.63 23.50 37.11
CA LEU A 96 -4.49 23.36 38.01
C LEU A 96 -4.82 22.36 39.14
N LEU A 97 -3.99 21.34 39.30
CA LEU A 97 -4.04 20.43 40.43
C LEU A 97 -2.81 20.63 41.32
N HIS A 98 -3.01 20.93 42.59
CA HIS A 98 -1.94 20.89 43.60
C HIS A 98 -1.76 19.47 44.09
N VAL A 99 -0.64 18.85 43.73
CA VAL A 99 -0.38 17.42 43.98
C VAL A 99 0.75 17.26 45.00
N PRO A 100 0.52 16.59 46.14
CA PRO A 100 1.58 16.20 47.06
C PRO A 100 2.71 15.41 46.35
N ASP A 101 3.97 15.65 46.75
CA ASP A 101 5.15 15.06 46.08
C ASP A 101 5.19 13.52 46.13
N ASP A 102 4.47 12.90 47.07
CA ASP A 102 4.44 11.46 47.30
C ASP A 102 3.27 10.73 46.62
N ILE A 103 2.47 11.45 45.81
CA ILE A 103 1.39 10.87 45.01
C ILE A 103 1.89 10.53 43.60
N ALA A 104 1.72 9.27 43.20
CA ALA A 104 2.03 8.82 41.85
C ALA A 104 0.99 9.33 40.84
N VAL A 105 1.42 9.82 39.68
CA VAL A 105 0.53 10.30 38.62
C VAL A 105 0.49 9.30 37.47
N ASP A 106 -0.71 8.83 37.12
CA ASP A 106 -0.99 7.88 36.06
C ASP A 106 -2.14 8.37 35.16
N GLY A 107 -2.46 7.62 34.10
CA GLY A 107 -3.55 7.94 33.18
C GLY A 107 -3.37 9.30 32.54
N LYS A 108 -2.21 9.53 31.91
CA LYS A 108 -1.84 10.81 31.29
C LYS A 108 -2.43 10.97 29.88
N TYR A 109 -3.57 10.34 29.58
CA TYR A 109 -4.20 10.45 28.26
C TYR A 109 -5.72 10.40 28.38
N TRP A 110 -6.35 11.51 28.05
CA TRP A 110 -7.80 11.69 28.07
C TRP A 110 -8.23 12.50 26.85
N LEU A 111 -9.54 12.49 26.57
CA LEU A 111 -10.16 13.34 25.55
C LEU A 111 -10.91 14.46 26.25
N ALA A 112 -10.59 15.71 25.91
CA ALA A 112 -11.26 16.90 26.41
C ALA A 112 -12.75 16.86 26.08
N GLU A 113 -13.14 16.36 24.91
CA GLU A 113 -14.55 16.19 24.55
C GLU A 113 -15.32 15.31 25.57
N GLN A 114 -14.63 14.36 26.20
CA GLN A 114 -15.23 13.47 27.21
C GLN A 114 -15.20 14.11 28.59
N THR A 115 -14.02 14.53 29.05
CA THR A 115 -13.83 15.01 30.43
C THR A 115 -14.22 16.47 30.64
N GLY A 116 -14.29 17.26 29.58
CA GLY A 116 -14.43 18.71 29.67
C GLY A 116 -13.10 19.45 29.88
N VAL A 117 -11.96 18.75 29.95
CA VAL A 117 -10.68 19.33 30.38
C VAL A 117 -9.67 19.31 29.21
N PRO A 118 -9.30 20.44 28.61
CA PRO A 118 -8.31 20.49 27.53
C PRO A 118 -6.87 20.31 28.02
N CYS A 119 -6.49 20.98 29.10
CA CYS A 119 -5.15 20.94 29.66
C CYS A 119 -5.18 20.78 31.18
N ILE A 120 -4.25 20.01 31.72
CA ILE A 120 -4.04 19.83 33.16
C ILE A 120 -2.62 20.26 33.49
N MET A 121 -2.48 21.18 34.43
CA MET A 121 -1.23 21.56 35.06
C MET A 121 -1.17 20.99 36.47
N LEU A 122 -0.08 20.30 36.80
CA LEU A 122 0.20 19.77 38.14
C LEU A 122 1.23 20.67 38.80
N ALA A 123 0.92 21.21 39.96
CA ALA A 123 1.86 21.93 40.82
C ALA A 123 2.16 21.09 42.06
N TYR A 124 3.42 20.73 42.27
CA TYR A 124 3.82 19.91 43.40
C TYR A 124 4.35 20.74 44.57
N GLY A 125 4.28 20.19 45.78
CA GLY A 125 4.81 20.82 47.00
C GLY A 125 6.30 21.18 46.92
N SER A 126 7.08 20.40 46.17
CA SER A 126 8.49 20.67 45.86
C SER A 126 8.75 21.88 44.96
N GLY A 127 7.71 22.46 44.35
CA GLY A 127 7.82 23.49 43.32
C GLY A 127 7.97 22.94 41.90
N LYS A 128 7.96 21.61 41.71
CA LYS A 128 7.88 21.00 40.36
C LYS A 128 6.54 21.36 39.72
N ILE A 129 6.55 21.66 38.41
CA ILE A 129 5.35 21.86 37.60
C ILE A 129 5.39 20.91 36.41
N GLU A 130 4.27 20.26 36.10
CA GLU A 130 4.10 19.45 34.89
C GLU A 130 2.81 19.84 34.17
N THR A 131 2.84 19.96 32.86
CA THR A 131 1.67 20.32 32.05
C THR A 131 1.39 19.20 31.06
N PHE A 132 0.12 18.78 30.99
CA PHE A 132 -0.37 17.72 30.12
C PHE A 132 -1.51 18.26 29.27
N LEU A 133 -1.47 17.98 27.97
CA LEU A 133 -2.54 18.30 27.03
C LEU A 133 -3.41 17.06 26.81
N SER A 134 -4.70 17.25 26.58
CA SER A 134 -5.59 16.19 26.13
C SER A 134 -5.18 15.67 24.75
N ALA A 135 -5.52 14.43 24.44
CA ALA A 135 -5.14 13.80 23.17
C ALA A 135 -5.82 14.44 21.95
N ASP A 136 -6.97 15.08 22.15
CA ASP A 136 -7.75 15.81 21.16
C ASP A 136 -7.52 17.33 21.21
N TYR A 137 -6.50 17.81 21.93
CA TYR A 137 -6.27 19.25 22.15
C TYR A 137 -6.17 20.04 20.83
N GLU A 138 -5.32 19.59 19.90
CA GLU A 138 -5.13 20.29 18.61
C GLU A 138 -6.39 20.26 17.75
N SER A 139 -7.07 19.10 17.68
CA SER A 139 -8.33 18.97 16.92
C SER A 139 -9.45 19.83 17.52
N LEU A 140 -9.51 19.94 18.84
CA LEU A 140 -10.44 20.82 19.54
C LEU A 140 -10.13 22.29 19.25
N LEU A 141 -8.86 22.69 19.27
CA LEU A 141 -8.41 24.04 18.93
C LEU A 141 -8.76 24.41 17.48
N GLU A 142 -8.57 23.50 16.54
CA GLU A 142 -8.94 23.69 15.13
C GLU A 142 -10.45 23.82 14.93
N LYS A 143 -11.24 22.98 15.62
CA LYS A 143 -12.70 23.08 15.61
C LYS A 143 -13.18 24.45 16.11
N ILE A 144 -12.59 24.92 17.21
CA ILE A 144 -12.87 26.25 17.78
C ILE A 144 -12.54 27.37 16.80
N LYS A 145 -11.38 27.31 16.14
CA LYS A 145 -10.97 28.27 15.11
C LYS A 145 -12.00 28.30 13.97
N THR A 146 -12.35 27.14 13.43
CA THR A 146 -13.29 27.00 12.31
C THR A 146 -14.70 27.47 12.65
N GLU A 147 -15.21 27.17 13.85
CA GLU A 147 -16.55 27.60 14.27
C GLU A 147 -16.62 29.11 14.58
N SER A 148 -15.49 29.74 14.90
CA SER A 148 -15.39 31.17 15.25
C SER A 148 -15.11 32.10 14.06
N GLU A 149 -14.54 31.57 12.96
CA GLU A 149 -14.17 32.34 11.75
C GLU A 149 -15.34 33.08 11.08
N ASN A 150 -16.59 32.74 11.42
CA ASN A 150 -17.78 33.38 10.85
C ASN A 150 -18.15 34.73 11.50
N ASP A 151 -17.51 35.15 12.60
CA ASP A 151 -17.89 36.39 13.31
C ASP A 151 -16.72 37.34 13.71
N ILE A 152 -15.52 36.88 14.11
CA ILE A 152 -14.37 37.73 14.52
C ILE A 152 -13.02 37.00 14.35
N SER A 153 -11.93 37.66 13.93
CA SER A 153 -10.57 37.10 13.94
C SER A 153 -9.89 37.23 15.32
N LEU A 154 -9.67 36.13 16.03
CA LEU A 154 -8.95 36.07 17.31
C LEU A 154 -7.49 35.60 17.13
N THR A 155 -6.63 35.91 18.11
CA THR A 155 -5.27 35.36 18.22
C THR A 155 -5.29 33.92 18.74
N GLU A 156 -4.21 33.16 18.52
CA GLU A 156 -4.14 31.76 19.02
C GLU A 156 -4.27 31.65 20.54
N ALA A 157 -3.70 32.61 21.29
CA ALA A 157 -3.85 32.65 22.75
C ALA A 157 -5.30 32.90 23.17
N GLU A 158 -6.04 33.73 22.42
CA GLU A 158 -7.47 33.96 22.67
C GLU A 158 -8.30 32.70 22.36
N TYR A 159 -7.96 31.94 21.31
CA TYR A 159 -8.61 30.66 21.03
C TYR A 159 -8.37 29.63 22.13
N LYS A 160 -7.13 29.52 22.64
CA LYS A 160 -6.81 28.64 23.78
C LYS A 160 -7.62 29.03 25.01
N ASN A 161 -7.70 30.32 25.33
CA ASN A 161 -8.46 30.83 26.47
C ASN A 161 -9.98 30.57 26.40
N MET A 162 -10.51 30.16 25.24
CA MET A 162 -11.92 29.81 25.08
C MET A 162 -12.18 28.29 25.15
N MET A 163 -11.14 27.44 25.18
CA MET A 163 -11.32 25.99 25.04
C MET A 163 -12.18 25.39 26.16
N LEU A 164 -11.96 25.74 27.44
CA LEU A 164 -12.83 25.25 28.53
C LEU A 164 -14.29 25.67 28.36
N GLN A 165 -14.54 26.84 27.75
CA GLN A 165 -15.89 27.38 27.50
C GLN A 165 -16.60 26.79 26.26
N ILE A 166 -15.86 26.14 25.36
CA ILE A 166 -16.43 25.64 24.09
C ILE A 166 -16.62 24.13 24.11
N VAL A 167 -15.88 23.40 24.94
CA VAL A 167 -16.00 21.94 25.02
C VAL A 167 -17.46 21.54 25.38
N PRO A 168 -18.22 20.95 24.42
CA PRO A 168 -19.67 20.79 24.56
C PRO A 168 -20.01 19.99 25.81
N TYR A 169 -21.00 20.41 26.59
CA TYR A 169 -21.44 19.66 27.77
C TYR A 169 -21.85 18.23 27.39
N ASN A 170 -21.28 17.24 28.09
CA ASN A 170 -21.63 15.84 27.98
C ASN A 170 -22.32 15.42 29.27
N SER A 171 -23.57 14.93 29.19
CA SER A 171 -24.37 14.50 30.34
C SER A 171 -23.78 13.32 31.12
N GLY A 172 -22.66 12.76 30.69
CA GLY A 172 -21.86 11.79 31.45
C GLY A 172 -20.84 12.41 32.43
N ARG A 173 -20.69 13.74 32.47
CA ARG A 173 -19.75 14.48 33.31
C ARG A 173 -20.32 14.77 34.71
N GLU A 174 -20.50 13.74 35.52
CA GLU A 174 -20.85 13.89 36.94
C GLU A 174 -19.71 13.35 37.78
N ASN A 175 -19.45 13.97 38.95
CA ASN A 175 -18.57 13.34 39.91
C ASN A 175 -19.26 12.12 40.51
N ARG A 176 -18.85 10.95 40.03
CA ARG A 176 -19.41 9.67 40.44
C ARG A 176 -18.39 8.95 41.30
N GLU A 177 -18.87 8.47 42.45
CA GLU A 177 -18.09 7.62 43.35
C GLU A 177 -17.37 6.54 42.55
N TYR A 178 -16.08 6.39 42.83
CA TYR A 178 -15.31 5.24 42.38
C TYR A 178 -15.91 4.01 43.10
N PRO A 179 -16.54 3.04 42.41
CA PRO A 179 -16.18 2.53 41.09
C PRO A 179 -17.32 2.47 40.06
N ILE A 180 -16.97 2.65 38.78
CA ILE A 180 -17.65 1.86 37.74
C ILE A 180 -17.03 0.46 37.78
N MET A 181 -17.54 -0.42 38.65
CA MET A 181 -17.41 -1.86 38.43
C MET A 181 -18.64 -2.33 37.67
N GLU A 182 -18.38 -2.97 36.53
CA GLU A 182 -19.32 -3.39 35.47
C GLU A 182 -19.89 -2.28 34.56
N THR A 183 -18.99 -1.56 33.87
CA THR A 183 -19.15 -1.47 32.41
C THR A 183 -17.97 -2.18 31.74
N GLY A 184 -18.01 -3.51 31.74
CA GLY A 184 -16.99 -4.36 31.11
C GLY A 184 -16.83 -4.22 29.59
N PHE A 185 -17.26 -3.12 28.96
CA PHE A 185 -17.22 -2.99 27.50
C PHE A 185 -17.10 -1.56 26.93
N LYS A 186 -16.82 -0.50 27.70
CA LYS A 186 -16.87 0.86 27.11
C LYS A 186 -15.71 1.84 27.31
N TYR A 187 -14.74 1.64 28.21
CA TYR A 187 -13.73 2.70 28.42
C TYR A 187 -12.28 2.25 28.69
N ASP A 188 -11.97 0.95 28.66
CA ASP A 188 -10.58 0.59 28.32
C ASP A 188 -10.37 0.95 26.85
N ARG A 189 -9.18 1.46 26.49
CA ARG A 189 -8.79 1.97 25.15
C ARG A 189 -8.78 0.90 24.05
N GLY A 190 -9.65 -0.09 24.18
CA GLY A 190 -9.55 -1.38 23.55
C GLY A 190 -8.33 -2.19 23.95
N LEU A 191 -7.39 -1.64 24.71
CA LEU A 191 -6.15 -2.33 25.05
C LEU A 191 -6.32 -3.09 26.35
N SER A 192 -6.07 -4.39 26.34
CA SER A 192 -5.98 -5.21 27.55
C SER A 192 -4.84 -6.22 27.40
N THR A 193 -4.35 -6.79 28.50
CA THR A 193 -3.34 -7.85 28.46
C THR A 193 -3.85 -9.16 29.01
N TYR A 194 -3.24 -10.25 28.57
CA TYR A 194 -3.38 -11.56 29.21
C TYR A 194 -2.07 -12.35 29.09
N LYS A 195 -1.89 -13.36 29.95
CA LYS A 195 -0.70 -14.22 29.96
C LYS A 195 -1.02 -15.59 29.41
N GLU A 196 -0.17 -16.10 28.54
CA GLU A 196 -0.26 -17.44 27.97
C GLU A 196 1.15 -17.97 27.69
N ASN A 197 1.43 -19.21 28.10
CA ASN A 197 2.74 -19.86 27.92
C ASN A 197 3.96 -19.03 28.40
N GLY A 198 3.78 -18.23 29.45
CA GLY A 198 4.84 -17.39 30.01
C GLY A 198 5.08 -16.07 29.26
N HIS A 199 4.29 -15.76 28.23
CA HIS A 199 4.34 -14.50 27.50
C HIS A 199 3.15 -13.60 27.82
N THR A 200 3.38 -12.28 27.76
CA THR A 200 2.32 -11.27 27.92
C THR A 200 1.85 -10.82 26.54
N TYR A 201 0.56 -11.03 26.26
CA TYR A 201 -0.08 -10.66 24.99
C TYR A 201 -0.93 -9.41 25.18
N ILE A 202 -1.05 -8.62 24.10
CA ILE A 202 -1.96 -7.47 24.04
C ILE A 202 -3.19 -7.78 23.17
N LYS A 203 -4.37 -7.47 23.68
CA LYS A 203 -5.64 -7.42 22.95
C LYS A 203 -6.00 -5.99 22.61
N ILE A 204 -6.52 -5.78 21.41
CA ILE A 204 -6.94 -4.52 20.82
C ILE A 204 -8.41 -4.62 20.42
N THR A 205 -9.28 -3.91 21.12
CA THR A 205 -10.70 -3.77 20.82
C THR A 205 -10.92 -2.43 20.11
N ALA A 206 -10.94 -2.44 18.78
CA ALA A 206 -11.07 -1.25 17.97
C ALA A 206 -12.53 -0.74 17.99
N PHE A 207 -12.83 0.20 18.88
CA PHE A 207 -14.17 0.79 19.02
C PHE A 207 -14.49 1.87 17.97
N MET A 208 -13.47 2.42 17.31
CA MET A 208 -13.55 3.67 16.56
C MET A 208 -12.95 3.49 15.17
N ALA A 209 -13.80 3.46 14.15
CA ALA A 209 -13.36 3.27 12.78
C ALA A 209 -12.42 4.41 12.36
N GLY A 210 -11.23 4.05 11.84
CA GLY A 210 -10.28 4.98 11.25
C GLY A 210 -9.44 5.78 12.23
N LYS A 211 -9.45 5.46 13.53
CA LYS A 211 -8.55 6.09 14.50
C LYS A 211 -7.18 5.40 14.56
N ASP A 212 -6.19 6.17 14.97
CA ASP A 212 -4.83 5.69 15.23
C ASP A 212 -4.75 4.97 16.58
N ILE A 213 -3.97 3.89 16.62
CA ILE A 213 -3.72 3.05 17.79
C ILE A 213 -2.21 3.02 18.03
N TYR A 214 -1.81 3.43 19.23
CA TYR A 214 -0.42 3.42 19.68
C TYR A 214 -0.27 2.35 20.77
N LEU A 215 0.49 1.30 20.47
CA LEU A 215 0.71 0.21 21.41
C LEU A 215 1.77 0.63 22.44
N PRO A 216 1.47 0.54 23.75
CA PRO A 216 2.45 0.83 24.78
C PRO A 216 3.46 -0.32 24.90
N GLU A 217 4.65 -0.02 25.43
CA GLU A 217 5.61 -1.06 25.84
C GLU A 217 5.15 -1.79 27.12
N VAL A 218 4.52 -1.05 28.03
CA VAL A 218 4.02 -1.56 29.31
C VAL A 218 2.55 -1.17 29.45
N LEU A 219 1.69 -2.16 29.71
CA LEU A 219 0.28 -1.94 30.07
C LEU A 219 0.02 -2.60 31.43
N ASN A 220 -0.55 -1.83 32.37
CA ASN A 220 -0.85 -2.28 33.74
C ASN A 220 0.37 -2.90 34.46
N GLY A 221 1.55 -2.28 34.30
CA GLY A 221 2.80 -2.76 34.91
C GLY A 221 3.40 -4.01 34.26
N GLN A 222 2.80 -4.53 33.20
CA GLN A 222 3.28 -5.70 32.46
C GLN A 222 3.91 -5.27 31.14
N LYS A 223 5.16 -5.69 30.90
CA LYS A 223 5.79 -5.55 29.59
C LYS A 223 5.06 -6.44 28.59
N ILE A 224 4.74 -5.89 27.42
CA ILE A 224 4.05 -6.60 26.35
C ILE A 224 5.09 -7.29 25.46
N ASP A 225 4.89 -8.57 25.20
CA ASP A 225 5.83 -9.41 24.46
C ASP A 225 5.31 -9.80 23.07
N ARG A 226 3.99 -10.00 22.93
CA ARG A 226 3.39 -10.65 21.76
C ARG A 226 2.05 -10.04 21.34
N LEU A 227 1.73 -10.16 20.06
CA LEU A 227 0.42 -9.88 19.47
C LEU A 227 0.02 -11.07 18.59
N LYS A 228 -1.19 -11.62 18.79
CA LYS A 228 -1.64 -12.82 18.05
C LYS A 228 -2.96 -12.66 17.31
N LEU A 229 -3.27 -13.63 16.46
CA LEU A 229 -4.47 -13.64 15.63
C LEU A 229 -5.73 -13.62 16.50
N GLY A 230 -6.67 -12.74 16.16
CA GLY A 230 -7.93 -12.59 16.88
C GLY A 230 -7.84 -11.71 18.12
N ASP A 231 -6.65 -11.19 18.45
CA ASP A 231 -6.50 -10.19 19.50
C ASP A 231 -6.88 -8.79 19.03
N ILE A 232 -6.96 -8.55 17.72
CA ILE A 232 -7.54 -7.32 17.15
C ILE A 232 -8.99 -7.59 16.78
N THR A 233 -9.93 -6.96 17.49
CA THR A 233 -11.37 -7.23 17.38
C THR A 233 -12.19 -5.95 17.31
N ASP A 234 -13.33 -6.00 16.60
CA ASP A 234 -14.39 -5.00 16.71
C ASP A 234 -15.56 -5.66 17.45
N PRO A 235 -15.95 -5.16 18.64
CA PRO A 235 -17.01 -5.77 19.44
C PRO A 235 -18.40 -5.64 18.79
N ARG A 236 -18.55 -4.78 17.77
CA ARG A 236 -19.76 -4.68 16.94
C ARG A 236 -19.86 -5.81 15.91
N GLY A 237 -18.79 -6.59 15.74
CA GLY A 237 -18.62 -7.54 14.65
C GLY A 237 -18.08 -6.88 13.39
N GLY A 238 -17.49 -7.68 12.51
CA GLY A 238 -16.82 -7.21 11.29
C GLY A 238 -15.31 -7.04 11.45
N SER A 239 -14.65 -6.59 10.38
CA SER A 239 -13.21 -6.33 10.35
C SER A 239 -12.87 -5.04 11.11
N PRO A 240 -11.92 -5.05 12.06
CA PRO A 240 -11.49 -3.86 12.79
C PRO A 240 -10.96 -2.79 11.82
N GLN A 241 -11.43 -1.55 11.97
CA GLN A 241 -11.09 -0.42 11.09
C GLN A 241 -10.09 0.51 11.78
N ILE A 242 -8.82 0.47 11.39
CA ILE A 242 -7.73 1.19 12.07
C ILE A 242 -7.07 2.15 11.06
N GLY A 243 -6.92 3.42 11.44
CA GLY A 243 -6.19 4.38 10.62
C GLY A 243 -4.71 3.99 10.57
N LYS A 244 -4.01 4.24 11.68
CA LYS A 244 -2.60 3.89 11.87
C LYS A 244 -2.42 2.96 13.07
N LEU A 245 -1.60 1.92 12.94
CA LEU A 245 -1.16 1.08 14.06
C LEU A 245 0.33 1.27 14.32
N VAL A 246 0.69 1.79 15.49
CA VAL A 246 2.07 2.08 15.88
C VAL A 246 2.54 1.11 16.96
N PHE A 247 3.54 0.29 16.62
CA PHE A 247 4.23 -0.60 17.55
C PHE A 247 5.29 0.18 18.34
N PRO A 248 5.55 -0.20 19.61
CA PRO A 248 6.60 0.39 20.43
C PRO A 248 8.00 0.07 19.87
N ALA A 249 9.03 0.69 20.45
CA ALA A 249 10.42 0.45 20.06
C ALA A 249 10.97 -0.91 20.52
N CYS A 250 10.35 -1.53 21.54
CA CYS A 250 10.75 -2.85 22.00
C CYS A 250 10.31 -3.92 20.98
N PRO A 251 11.13 -4.95 20.74
CA PRO A 251 10.73 -6.07 19.88
C PRO A 251 9.44 -6.72 20.39
N MET A 252 8.50 -6.92 19.46
CA MET A 252 7.24 -7.59 19.72
C MET A 252 7.06 -8.69 18.67
N GLU A 253 6.79 -9.91 19.11
CA GLU A 253 6.54 -11.01 18.17
C GLU A 253 5.09 -10.96 17.69
N ILE A 254 4.90 -10.99 16.37
CA ILE A 254 3.59 -10.94 15.73
C ILE A 254 3.34 -12.31 15.10
N GLU A 255 2.29 -12.99 15.54
CA GLU A 255 1.94 -14.28 14.95
C GLU A 255 1.46 -14.10 13.50
N ARG A 256 1.72 -15.12 12.69
CA ARG A 256 1.33 -15.15 11.28
C ARG A 256 -0.15 -14.84 11.09
N SER A 257 -0.48 -14.07 10.06
CA SER A 257 -1.85 -13.68 9.67
C SER A 257 -2.59 -12.77 10.65
N THR A 258 -1.99 -12.37 11.77
CA THR A 258 -2.63 -11.51 12.79
C THR A 258 -3.15 -10.21 12.19
N LEU A 259 -2.45 -9.68 11.18
CA LEU A 259 -2.72 -8.39 10.56
C LEU A 259 -3.42 -8.52 9.19
N ASN A 260 -3.90 -9.70 8.81
CA ASN A 260 -4.60 -9.91 7.53
C ASN A 260 -6.08 -9.51 7.57
N LYS A 261 -6.72 -9.59 8.73
CA LYS A 261 -8.15 -9.31 8.89
C LYS A 261 -8.49 -7.85 9.21
N PRO A 262 -7.72 -7.15 10.04
CA PRO A 262 -8.00 -5.74 10.33
C PRO A 262 -7.74 -4.88 9.09
N GLU A 263 -8.63 -3.93 8.85
CA GLU A 263 -8.50 -2.90 7.81
C GLU A 263 -7.61 -1.79 8.36
N ILE A 264 -6.30 -2.02 8.32
CA ILE A 264 -5.27 -1.08 8.78
C ILE A 264 -4.69 -0.36 7.56
N LYS A 265 -4.70 0.98 7.57
CA LYS A 265 -4.12 1.76 6.46
C LYS A 265 -2.63 2.00 6.61
N GLU A 266 -2.16 2.30 7.81
CA GLU A 266 -0.75 2.58 8.07
C GLU A 266 -0.22 1.73 9.23
N ILE A 267 1.00 1.20 9.10
CA ILE A 267 1.70 0.53 10.19
C ILE A 267 3.06 1.17 10.41
N VAL A 268 3.40 1.41 11.69
CA VAL A 268 4.71 1.91 12.08
C VAL A 268 5.34 0.97 13.09
N PHE A 269 6.46 0.37 12.72
CA PHE A 269 7.32 -0.39 13.63
C PHE A 269 8.28 0.57 14.33
N GLY A 270 8.09 0.76 15.64
CA GLY A 270 8.85 1.74 16.43
C GLY A 270 10.33 1.40 16.65
N GLY A 271 10.72 0.14 16.43
CA GLY A 271 12.08 -0.37 16.59
C GLY A 271 12.37 -1.48 15.58
N ASP A 272 13.24 -2.42 15.94
CA ASP A 272 13.58 -3.56 15.08
C ASP A 272 12.37 -4.48 14.89
N ALA A 273 12.16 -4.95 13.66
CA ALA A 273 11.03 -5.79 13.28
C ALA A 273 11.46 -6.97 12.40
N THR A 274 11.02 -8.17 12.78
CA THR A 274 11.16 -9.38 11.95
C THR A 274 9.78 -9.82 11.51
N LEU A 275 9.50 -9.77 10.21
CA LEU A 275 8.19 -10.09 9.66
C LEU A 275 8.20 -11.48 9.01
N PRO A 276 7.41 -12.45 9.52
CA PRO A 276 7.37 -13.79 8.97
C PRO A 276 6.64 -13.85 7.62
N SER A 277 6.78 -15.00 6.95
CA SER A 277 6.12 -15.28 5.68
C SER A 277 4.61 -15.08 5.73
N MET A 278 4.07 -14.42 4.70
CA MET A 278 2.65 -14.16 4.51
C MET A 278 1.97 -13.36 5.64
N LEU A 279 2.72 -12.56 6.43
CA LEU A 279 2.15 -11.77 7.51
C LEU A 279 1.03 -10.81 7.05
N PHE A 280 1.20 -10.18 5.89
CA PHE A 280 0.25 -9.28 5.22
C PHE A 280 -0.25 -9.82 3.88
N TYR A 281 -0.14 -11.13 3.63
CA TYR A 281 -0.49 -11.69 2.32
C TYR A 281 -1.92 -11.33 1.92
N GLY A 282 -2.06 -10.70 0.75
CA GLY A 282 -3.36 -10.30 0.21
C GLY A 282 -4.08 -9.21 1.01
N ASN A 283 -3.36 -8.42 1.81
CA ASN A 283 -4.00 -7.33 2.56
C ASN A 283 -4.52 -6.26 1.58
N GLU A 284 -5.83 -5.99 1.63
CA GLU A 284 -6.52 -5.10 0.69
C GLU A 284 -6.59 -3.63 1.18
N PHE A 285 -6.03 -3.31 2.34
CA PHE A 285 -6.23 -2.03 3.04
C PHE A 285 -4.95 -1.27 3.36
N LEU A 286 -3.84 -1.99 3.52
CA LEU A 286 -2.56 -1.42 3.92
C LEU A 286 -2.00 -0.53 2.80
N GLU A 287 -1.81 0.74 3.10
CA GLU A 287 -1.30 1.77 2.19
C GLU A 287 0.15 2.14 2.51
N ASP A 288 0.53 2.17 3.78
CA ASP A 288 1.85 2.63 4.23
C ASP A 288 2.45 1.75 5.33
N VAL A 289 3.74 1.44 5.22
CA VAL A 289 4.50 0.80 6.31
C VAL A 289 5.80 1.53 6.57
N THR A 290 6.10 1.77 7.84
CA THR A 290 7.32 2.44 8.28
C THR A 290 8.10 1.58 9.26
N PHE A 291 9.39 1.38 9.00
CA PHE A 291 10.33 0.75 9.90
C PHE A 291 11.28 1.81 10.49
N LYS A 292 11.24 2.02 11.81
CA LYS A 292 12.15 2.96 12.50
C LYS A 292 13.45 2.31 12.96
N GLY A 293 13.47 0.99 13.16
CA GLY A 293 14.66 0.18 13.41
C GLY A 293 14.96 -0.73 12.23
N LYS A 294 15.77 -1.77 12.48
CA LYS A 294 16.13 -2.76 11.47
C LYS A 294 14.93 -3.59 11.06
N ALA A 295 14.78 -3.84 9.76
CA ALA A 295 13.71 -4.66 9.21
C ALA A 295 14.25 -5.95 8.58
N GLU A 296 13.82 -7.10 9.11
CA GLU A 296 14.05 -8.41 8.52
C GLU A 296 12.74 -8.95 7.94
N LEU A 297 12.62 -8.93 6.62
CA LEU A 297 11.39 -9.29 5.92
C LEU A 297 11.52 -10.63 5.21
N ASP A 298 10.63 -11.56 5.51
CA ASP A 298 10.49 -12.77 4.69
C ASP A 298 10.02 -12.44 3.27
N ASN A 299 10.45 -13.24 2.30
CA ASN A 299 10.18 -13.12 0.86
C ASN A 299 8.69 -13.06 0.47
N THR A 300 7.75 -13.28 1.39
CA THR A 300 6.30 -13.24 1.10
C THR A 300 5.52 -12.37 2.08
N ALA A 301 6.19 -11.58 2.91
CA ALA A 301 5.55 -10.82 3.98
C ALA A 301 4.45 -9.87 3.47
N PHE A 302 4.62 -9.27 2.28
CA PHE A 302 3.70 -8.28 1.69
C PHE A 302 3.11 -8.69 0.34
N TRP A 303 3.24 -9.96 -0.08
CA TRP A 303 2.77 -10.39 -1.40
C TRP A 303 1.26 -10.14 -1.53
N LYS A 304 0.85 -9.50 -2.64
CA LYS A 304 -0.54 -9.15 -3.00
C LYS A 304 -1.15 -8.06 -2.10
N CYS A 305 -0.34 -7.22 -1.48
CA CYS A 305 -0.84 -5.99 -0.85
C CYS A 305 -1.11 -4.94 -1.94
N GLU A 306 -2.19 -5.10 -2.71
CA GLU A 306 -2.44 -4.28 -3.91
C GLU A 306 -2.53 -2.78 -3.60
N LYS A 307 -2.97 -2.41 -2.40
CA LYS A 307 -3.13 -1.01 -1.93
C LYS A 307 -1.90 -0.40 -1.29
N LEU A 308 -0.83 -1.17 -1.11
CA LEU A 308 0.40 -0.67 -0.52
C LEU A 308 1.03 0.33 -1.47
N LYS A 309 1.12 1.60 -1.07
CA LYS A 309 1.63 2.72 -1.87
C LYS A 309 3.09 3.03 -1.61
N ASN A 310 3.50 2.86 -0.36
CA ASN A 310 4.80 3.29 0.12
C ASN A 310 5.35 2.38 1.22
N ILE A 311 6.67 2.15 1.16
CA ILE A 311 7.43 1.50 2.22
C ILE A 311 8.56 2.45 2.65
N ASN A 312 8.61 2.76 3.94
CA ASN A 312 9.74 3.48 4.54
C ASN A 312 10.66 2.47 5.23
N ILE A 313 11.78 2.13 4.58
CA ILE A 313 12.78 1.14 5.01
C ILE A 313 14.17 1.59 4.58
N SER A 314 15.20 1.19 5.32
CA SER A 314 16.59 1.38 4.88
C SER A 314 16.82 0.72 3.51
N PRO A 315 17.44 1.41 2.53
CA PRO A 315 17.78 0.83 1.23
C PRO A 315 18.58 -0.48 1.30
N ASP A 316 19.48 -0.60 2.29
CA ASP A 316 20.31 -1.80 2.49
C ASP A 316 19.49 -3.00 3.00
N GLU A 317 18.36 -2.74 3.66
CA GLU A 317 17.47 -3.74 4.24
C GLU A 317 16.31 -4.11 3.30
N PHE A 318 16.20 -3.44 2.14
CA PHE A 318 15.17 -3.75 1.16
C PHE A 318 15.34 -5.21 0.67
N PRO A 319 14.30 -6.06 0.79
CA PRO A 319 14.41 -7.46 0.46
C PRO A 319 14.50 -7.65 -1.06
N ALA A 320 15.32 -8.59 -1.50
CA ALA A 320 15.30 -9.04 -2.89
C ALA A 320 14.17 -10.07 -3.07
N GLY A 321 13.63 -10.18 -4.28
CA GLY A 321 12.65 -11.21 -4.60
C GLY A 321 11.20 -10.80 -4.36
N VAL A 322 10.37 -11.80 -4.10
CA VAL A 322 8.91 -11.70 -4.31
C VAL A 322 8.13 -11.04 -3.16
N THR A 323 8.82 -10.39 -2.22
CA THR A 323 8.21 -9.82 -0.99
C THR A 323 7.04 -8.90 -1.29
N PHE A 324 7.17 -8.10 -2.35
CA PHE A 324 6.18 -7.11 -2.77
C PHE A 324 5.52 -7.48 -4.10
N ASN A 325 5.62 -8.73 -4.56
CA ASN A 325 4.95 -9.12 -5.81
C ASN A 325 3.46 -8.80 -5.73
N GLN A 326 2.89 -8.33 -6.85
CA GLN A 326 1.50 -7.90 -6.95
C GLN A 326 1.11 -6.73 -6.02
N CYS A 327 2.06 -5.96 -5.47
CA CYS A 327 1.79 -4.67 -4.83
C CYS A 327 1.66 -3.58 -5.90
N ARG A 328 0.52 -3.56 -6.61
CA ARG A 328 0.32 -2.76 -7.82
C ARG A 328 0.33 -1.25 -7.57
N ASP A 329 -0.15 -0.80 -6.42
CA ASP A 329 -0.16 0.63 -6.08
C ASP A 329 1.19 1.09 -5.47
N LEU A 330 2.19 0.19 -5.31
CA LEU A 330 3.47 0.50 -4.68
C LEU A 330 4.33 1.33 -5.64
N MET A 331 4.38 2.63 -5.38
CA MET A 331 5.02 3.63 -6.26
C MET A 331 6.22 4.32 -5.62
N THR A 332 6.36 4.26 -4.30
CA THR A 332 7.44 4.96 -3.59
C THR A 332 8.14 4.10 -2.54
N ILE A 333 9.42 4.39 -2.34
CA ILE A 333 10.26 3.87 -1.27
C ILE A 333 10.80 5.10 -0.52
N ASN A 334 10.59 5.18 0.79
CA ASN A 334 10.93 6.35 1.60
C ASN A 334 10.30 7.65 1.09
N GLY A 335 9.06 7.58 0.59
CA GLY A 335 8.32 8.73 0.06
C GLY A 335 8.81 9.22 -1.31
N GLU A 336 9.79 8.56 -1.93
CA GLU A 336 10.32 8.91 -3.24
C GLU A 336 10.05 7.80 -4.26
N SER A 337 9.68 8.17 -5.49
CA SER A 337 9.54 7.19 -6.58
C SER A 337 10.91 6.78 -7.12
N PRO A 338 11.19 5.46 -7.24
CA PRO A 338 12.45 4.96 -7.83
C PRO A 338 12.63 5.23 -9.33
N VAL A 339 11.56 5.66 -10.01
CA VAL A 339 11.52 5.94 -11.44
C VAL A 339 11.08 7.39 -11.69
N ASN A 340 11.46 7.93 -12.83
CA ASN A 340 11.05 9.24 -13.31
C ASN A 340 9.57 9.25 -13.76
N ASP A 341 9.06 10.42 -14.13
CA ASP A 341 7.70 10.57 -14.65
C ASP A 341 7.47 9.75 -15.93
N ASP A 342 8.48 9.64 -16.78
CA ASP A 342 8.48 8.80 -17.99
C ASP A 342 8.65 7.30 -17.70
N GLY A 343 9.03 6.92 -16.48
CA GLY A 343 9.26 5.54 -16.07
C GLY A 343 10.72 5.07 -16.14
N ALA A 344 11.65 5.90 -16.61
CA ALA A 344 13.08 5.58 -16.57
C ALA A 344 13.57 5.46 -15.11
N ILE A 345 14.45 4.49 -14.83
CA ILE A 345 15.05 4.33 -13.50
C ILE A 345 15.88 5.57 -13.17
N LYS A 346 15.73 6.11 -11.97
CA LYS A 346 16.58 7.19 -11.48
C LYS A 346 18.00 6.67 -11.19
N PRO A 347 19.06 7.44 -11.49
CA PRO A 347 20.45 6.98 -11.32
C PRO A 347 20.77 6.39 -9.93
N GLU A 348 20.24 7.00 -8.87
CA GLU A 348 20.43 6.57 -7.48
C GLU A 348 19.76 5.23 -7.13
N TYR A 349 18.78 4.77 -7.94
CA TYR A 349 18.07 3.51 -7.75
C TYR A 349 18.53 2.40 -8.71
N GLU A 350 19.40 2.67 -9.70
CA GLU A 350 19.84 1.68 -10.70
C GLU A 350 20.39 0.40 -10.09
N LYS A 351 21.25 0.52 -9.07
CA LYS A 351 21.82 -0.62 -8.37
C LYS A 351 20.72 -1.45 -7.68
N MET A 352 19.78 -0.77 -7.02
CA MET A 352 18.68 -1.43 -6.32
C MET A 352 17.76 -2.19 -7.28
N PHE A 353 17.44 -1.61 -8.45
CA PHE A 353 16.68 -2.30 -9.50
C PHE A 353 17.31 -3.64 -9.88
N LYS A 354 18.60 -3.62 -10.24
CA LYS A 354 19.32 -4.82 -10.67
C LYS A 354 19.45 -5.87 -9.56
N GLU A 355 19.65 -5.44 -8.32
CA GLU A 355 19.90 -6.38 -7.22
C GLU A 355 18.61 -6.91 -6.55
N LYS A 356 17.52 -6.14 -6.58
CA LYS A 356 16.32 -6.42 -5.76
C LYS A 356 15.07 -6.74 -6.57
N PHE A 357 14.95 -6.21 -7.79
CA PHE A 357 13.71 -6.26 -8.57
C PHE A 357 13.79 -7.11 -9.85
N TYR A 358 14.94 -7.73 -10.12
CA TYR A 358 15.23 -8.53 -11.33
C TYR A 358 14.33 -9.76 -11.56
N ASN A 359 13.60 -10.20 -10.53
CA ASN A 359 12.70 -11.36 -10.55
C ASN A 359 11.31 -11.06 -9.96
N THR A 360 10.88 -9.79 -10.03
CA THR A 360 9.62 -9.33 -9.44
C THR A 360 8.55 -9.11 -10.50
N ASP A 361 7.28 -9.23 -10.08
CA ASP A 361 6.12 -9.08 -10.96
C ASP A 361 5.00 -8.33 -10.23
N GLY A 362 4.37 -7.36 -10.92
CA GLY A 362 3.19 -6.65 -10.44
C GLY A 362 3.46 -5.60 -9.37
N ILE A 363 4.68 -5.06 -9.29
CA ILE A 363 5.01 -3.90 -8.42
C ILE A 363 4.79 -2.62 -9.23
N GLY A 364 4.07 -1.64 -8.69
CA GLY A 364 3.68 -0.41 -9.41
C GLY A 364 4.82 0.30 -10.13
N PHE A 365 5.90 0.66 -9.41
CA PHE A 365 7.05 1.33 -10.04
C PHE A 365 7.85 0.43 -10.99
N VAL A 366 7.85 -0.90 -10.80
CA VAL A 366 8.51 -1.85 -11.73
C VAL A 366 7.69 -1.97 -13.01
N ASN A 367 6.37 -2.09 -12.91
CA ASN A 367 5.47 -2.08 -14.07
C ASN A 367 5.62 -0.79 -14.87
N LYS A 368 5.77 0.37 -14.19
CA LYS A 368 6.05 1.65 -14.86
C LYS A 368 7.39 1.63 -15.61
N TYR A 369 8.41 1.00 -15.06
CA TYR A 369 9.69 0.79 -15.76
C TYR A 369 9.56 -0.15 -16.97
N VAL A 370 8.78 -1.23 -16.85
CA VAL A 370 8.50 -2.14 -17.96
C VAL A 370 7.78 -1.40 -19.09
N ASP A 371 6.73 -0.64 -18.76
CA ASP A 371 5.99 0.20 -19.73
C ASP A 371 6.91 1.19 -20.46
N TYR A 372 7.80 1.88 -19.73
CA TYR A 372 8.83 2.74 -20.32
C TYR A 372 9.75 1.98 -21.27
N SER A 373 10.21 0.79 -20.86
CA SER A 373 11.16 -0.02 -21.64
C SER A 373 10.52 -0.57 -22.91
N VAL A 374 9.25 -0.97 -22.84
CA VAL A 374 8.42 -1.39 -23.98
C VAL A 374 8.29 -0.24 -24.97
N LYS A 375 7.84 0.94 -24.50
CA LYS A 375 7.71 2.15 -25.34
C LYS A 375 9.01 2.52 -26.04
N LYS A 376 10.11 2.47 -25.30
CA LYS A 376 11.43 2.72 -25.86
C LYS A 376 11.78 1.70 -26.96
N ALA A 377 11.63 0.40 -26.68
CA ALA A 377 11.93 -0.66 -27.65
C ALA A 377 11.08 -0.52 -28.92
N VAL A 378 9.78 -0.24 -28.79
CA VAL A 378 8.86 0.00 -29.91
C VAL A 378 9.29 1.22 -30.72
N SER A 379 9.60 2.35 -30.06
CA SER A 379 10.04 3.57 -30.74
C SER A 379 11.37 3.44 -31.48
N GLU A 380 12.22 2.50 -31.07
CA GLU A 380 13.50 2.21 -31.72
C GLU A 380 13.35 1.27 -32.93
N ALA A 381 12.25 0.53 -33.01
CA ALA A 381 12.03 -0.51 -34.03
C ALA A 381 10.96 -0.14 -35.07
N VAL A 382 9.96 0.66 -34.68
CA VAL A 382 8.77 0.93 -35.49
C VAL A 382 8.68 2.40 -35.90
N THR A 383 8.22 2.64 -37.13
CA THR A 383 7.87 3.97 -37.64
C THR A 383 6.40 4.02 -38.08
N ASP A 384 5.81 5.22 -38.12
CA ASP A 384 4.38 5.43 -38.40
C ASP A 384 3.94 4.95 -39.79
N ASP A 385 4.87 4.83 -40.74
CA ASP A 385 4.64 4.41 -42.12
C ASP A 385 4.73 2.89 -42.34
N MET A 386 5.16 2.12 -41.33
CA MET A 386 5.18 0.66 -41.41
C MET A 386 3.77 0.08 -41.41
N SER A 387 3.55 -0.89 -42.28
CA SER A 387 2.38 -1.78 -42.22
C SER A 387 2.41 -2.65 -40.96
N ASP A 388 1.26 -3.22 -40.60
CA ASP A 388 1.15 -4.04 -39.39
C ASP A 388 2.09 -5.26 -39.42
N ILE A 389 2.29 -5.88 -40.58
CA ILE A 389 3.21 -7.01 -40.73
C ILE A 389 4.69 -6.59 -40.60
N GLU A 390 5.06 -5.43 -41.15
CA GLU A 390 6.39 -4.84 -40.95
C GLU A 390 6.64 -4.54 -39.47
N LYS A 391 5.64 -4.03 -38.74
CA LYS A 391 5.74 -3.79 -37.29
C LYS A 391 5.98 -5.08 -36.52
N VAL A 392 5.20 -6.14 -36.79
CA VAL A 392 5.38 -7.43 -36.11
C VAL A 392 6.79 -7.96 -36.35
N LYS A 393 7.28 -7.92 -37.60
CA LYS A 393 8.64 -8.37 -37.93
C LYS A 393 9.71 -7.51 -37.26
N ALA A 394 9.58 -6.19 -37.31
CA ALA A 394 10.55 -5.27 -36.70
C ALA A 394 10.64 -5.45 -35.17
N LEU A 395 9.51 -5.66 -34.50
CA LEU A 395 9.46 -5.91 -33.05
C LEU A 395 10.00 -7.29 -32.68
N HIS A 396 9.74 -8.30 -33.50
CA HIS A 396 10.33 -9.63 -33.38
C HIS A 396 11.87 -9.54 -33.44
N ASP A 397 12.40 -8.94 -34.52
CA ASP A 397 13.85 -8.79 -34.72
C ASP A 397 14.47 -7.94 -33.59
N LYS A 398 13.77 -6.89 -33.15
CA LYS A 398 14.18 -6.06 -32.01
C LYS A 398 14.28 -6.89 -30.73
N LEU A 399 13.28 -7.71 -30.42
CA LEU A 399 13.27 -8.54 -29.22
C LEU A 399 14.43 -9.54 -29.23
N CYS A 400 14.65 -10.27 -30.34
CA CYS A 400 15.80 -11.19 -30.47
C CYS A 400 17.14 -10.46 -30.31
N SER A 401 17.22 -9.17 -30.64
CA SER A 401 18.45 -8.38 -30.44
C SER A 401 18.67 -7.88 -29.00
N MET A 402 17.64 -7.91 -28.15
CA MET A 402 17.66 -7.31 -26.81
C MET A 402 18.09 -8.27 -25.71
N THR A 403 17.95 -9.57 -25.91
CA THR A 403 18.16 -10.62 -24.91
C THR A 403 18.69 -11.87 -25.59
N ALA A 404 19.29 -12.78 -24.81
CA ALA A 404 19.64 -14.13 -25.26
C ALA A 404 18.86 -15.20 -24.48
N TYR A 405 18.81 -16.42 -25.00
CA TYR A 405 18.17 -17.53 -24.31
C TYR A 405 19.02 -18.05 -23.13
N ASP A 406 18.38 -18.23 -21.97
CA ASP A 406 19.01 -18.75 -20.74
C ASP A 406 18.94 -20.28 -20.70
N HIS A 407 19.91 -20.92 -21.35
CA HIS A 407 20.08 -22.39 -21.33
C HIS A 407 20.49 -22.94 -19.97
N GLY A 408 21.05 -22.11 -19.09
CA GLY A 408 21.70 -22.56 -17.86
C GLY A 408 20.75 -22.66 -16.67
N ASN A 409 19.68 -21.86 -16.66
CA ASN A 409 18.80 -21.75 -15.50
C ASN A 409 17.35 -21.48 -15.92
N THR A 410 16.79 -22.39 -16.71
CA THR A 410 15.47 -22.20 -17.33
C THR A 410 14.36 -21.94 -16.32
N GLU A 411 14.40 -22.61 -15.16
CA GLU A 411 13.36 -22.51 -14.11
C GLU A 411 13.47 -21.27 -13.21
N ALA A 412 14.48 -20.43 -13.40
CA ALA A 412 14.70 -19.28 -12.52
C ALA A 412 13.57 -18.26 -12.67
N THR A 413 12.95 -17.87 -11.56
CA THR A 413 11.84 -16.89 -11.53
C THR A 413 12.15 -15.60 -12.29
N LYS A 414 13.42 -15.17 -12.35
CA LYS A 414 13.84 -13.99 -13.13
C LYS A 414 13.46 -14.07 -14.61
N ASN A 415 13.33 -15.28 -15.16
CA ASN A 415 13.05 -15.55 -16.57
C ASN A 415 11.54 -15.61 -16.87
N HIS A 416 10.69 -15.61 -15.85
CA HIS A 416 9.24 -15.86 -15.93
C HIS A 416 8.40 -14.66 -15.47
N VAL A 417 8.94 -13.43 -15.61
CA VAL A 417 8.32 -12.19 -15.17
C VAL A 417 8.43 -11.11 -16.25
N ASP A 418 7.53 -10.13 -16.24
CA ASP A 418 7.47 -9.10 -17.30
C ASP A 418 8.74 -8.25 -17.40
N VAL A 419 9.41 -8.02 -16.26
CA VAL A 419 10.65 -7.25 -16.20
C VAL A 419 11.86 -8.00 -16.76
N SER A 420 11.73 -9.29 -17.05
CA SER A 420 12.83 -10.19 -17.39
C SER A 420 13.72 -9.66 -18.50
N VAL A 421 13.18 -9.51 -19.71
CA VAL A 421 13.91 -9.02 -20.90
C VAL A 421 14.47 -7.62 -20.70
N PHE A 422 13.80 -6.79 -19.91
CA PHE A 422 14.12 -5.37 -19.80
C PHE A 422 15.15 -5.06 -18.70
N LEU A 423 15.46 -6.02 -17.81
CA LEU A 423 16.38 -5.80 -16.70
C LEU A 423 17.49 -6.85 -16.60
N ASN A 424 17.32 -8.00 -17.25
CA ASN A 424 18.27 -9.10 -17.28
C ASN A 424 18.92 -9.23 -18.67
N ASP A 425 20.11 -9.84 -18.72
CA ASP A 425 20.83 -10.06 -19.98
C ASP A 425 20.31 -11.29 -20.76
N SER A 426 19.47 -12.13 -20.14
CA SER A 426 18.97 -13.38 -20.72
C SER A 426 17.60 -13.77 -20.16
N THR A 427 16.83 -14.55 -20.92
CA THR A 427 15.51 -15.05 -20.51
C THR A 427 15.13 -16.40 -21.15
N VAL A 428 13.92 -16.90 -20.89
CA VAL A 428 13.36 -18.10 -21.54
C VAL A 428 12.07 -17.77 -22.29
N CYS A 429 11.45 -18.78 -22.90
CA CYS A 429 10.25 -18.65 -23.73
C CYS A 429 9.15 -17.76 -23.12
N GLU A 430 8.87 -17.89 -21.82
CA GLU A 430 7.87 -17.05 -21.16
C GLU A 430 8.26 -15.57 -21.14
N GLY A 431 9.54 -15.24 -20.91
CA GLY A 431 10.02 -13.86 -20.95
C GLY A 431 9.97 -13.26 -22.36
N TYR A 432 10.37 -14.02 -23.39
CA TYR A 432 10.22 -13.61 -24.79
C TYR A 432 8.75 -13.36 -25.14
N ALA A 433 7.87 -14.32 -24.84
CA ALA A 433 6.44 -14.22 -25.14
C ALA A 433 5.76 -13.05 -24.41
N ARG A 434 6.10 -12.79 -23.14
CA ARG A 434 5.62 -11.62 -22.39
C ARG A 434 6.10 -10.31 -23.04
N ALA A 435 7.40 -10.18 -23.32
CA ALA A 435 7.94 -8.97 -23.93
C ALA A 435 7.33 -8.70 -25.32
N MET A 436 7.24 -9.72 -26.17
CA MET A 436 6.65 -9.61 -27.50
C MET A 436 5.18 -9.16 -27.43
N ASN A 437 4.38 -9.75 -26.54
CA ASN A 437 2.98 -9.39 -26.38
C ASN A 437 2.78 -7.93 -25.92
N LEU A 438 3.63 -7.43 -25.01
CA LEU A 438 3.58 -6.03 -24.58
C LEU A 438 3.99 -5.08 -25.72
N MET A 439 5.07 -5.41 -26.44
CA MET A 439 5.58 -4.60 -27.55
C MET A 439 4.58 -4.51 -28.71
N LEU A 440 3.92 -5.61 -29.04
CA LEU A 440 2.88 -5.65 -30.08
C LEU A 440 1.69 -4.75 -29.73
N HIS A 441 1.17 -4.86 -28.51
CA HIS A 441 0.05 -4.01 -28.06
C HIS A 441 0.42 -2.53 -28.03
N GLU A 442 1.63 -2.18 -27.59
CA GLU A 442 2.12 -0.80 -27.63
C GLU A 442 2.22 -0.27 -29.07
N ALA A 443 2.57 -1.12 -30.05
CA ALA A 443 2.58 -0.77 -31.47
C ALA A 443 1.19 -0.78 -32.14
N GLY A 444 0.12 -1.03 -31.37
CA GLY A 444 -1.26 -1.08 -31.85
C GLY A 444 -1.65 -2.39 -32.55
N ILE A 445 -0.84 -3.45 -32.41
CA ILE A 445 -1.12 -4.78 -32.96
C ILE A 445 -1.84 -5.63 -31.91
N GLU A 446 -3.02 -6.14 -32.25
CA GLU A 446 -3.73 -7.07 -31.39
C GLU A 446 -2.98 -8.41 -31.32
N SER A 447 -2.66 -8.86 -30.11
CA SER A 447 -2.07 -10.17 -29.86
C SER A 447 -2.56 -10.82 -28.57
N CYS A 448 -2.33 -12.13 -28.43
CA CYS A 448 -2.48 -12.84 -27.17
C CYS A 448 -1.24 -13.67 -26.83
N TYR A 449 -0.98 -13.82 -25.53
CA TYR A 449 -0.01 -14.75 -24.98
C TYR A 449 -0.64 -16.14 -24.94
N VAL A 450 0.09 -17.13 -25.44
CA VAL A 450 -0.28 -18.53 -25.36
C VAL A 450 0.85 -19.36 -24.77
N ASP A 451 0.47 -20.42 -24.06
CA ASP A 451 1.42 -21.38 -23.53
C ASP A 451 0.92 -22.82 -23.64
N THR A 452 1.89 -23.72 -23.55
CA THR A 452 1.72 -25.14 -23.21
C THR A 452 2.30 -25.38 -21.83
N ASP A 453 2.41 -26.64 -21.42
CA ASP A 453 3.05 -26.97 -20.13
C ASP A 453 4.58 -26.81 -20.19
N THR A 454 5.17 -26.62 -21.38
CA THR A 454 6.62 -26.59 -21.58
C THR A 454 7.13 -25.40 -22.39
N HIS A 455 6.24 -24.63 -23.03
CA HIS A 455 6.65 -23.55 -23.95
C HIS A 455 5.63 -22.41 -24.02
N ALA A 456 6.06 -21.24 -24.48
CA ALA A 456 5.26 -20.03 -24.55
C ALA A 456 5.65 -19.14 -25.74
N TRP A 457 4.66 -18.53 -26.38
CA TRP A 457 4.81 -17.62 -27.52
C TRP A 457 3.56 -16.71 -27.65
N VAL A 458 3.41 -16.02 -28.79
CA VAL A 458 2.24 -15.15 -29.03
C VAL A 458 1.47 -15.52 -30.30
N ILE A 459 0.17 -15.26 -30.31
CA ILE A 459 -0.64 -15.21 -31.53
C ILE A 459 -0.94 -13.75 -31.84
N VAL A 460 -0.72 -13.35 -33.10
CA VAL A 460 -0.94 -11.98 -33.59
C VAL A 460 -2.12 -11.97 -34.55
N LYS A 461 -2.86 -10.86 -34.58
CA LYS A 461 -3.94 -10.63 -35.53
C LYS A 461 -3.51 -9.58 -36.56
N LEU A 462 -3.64 -9.91 -37.84
CA LEU A 462 -3.40 -9.01 -38.97
C LEU A 462 -4.66 -9.00 -39.83
N GLY A 463 -5.35 -7.85 -39.90
CA GLY A 463 -6.67 -7.78 -40.54
C GLY A 463 -7.65 -8.76 -39.89
N ASP A 464 -8.17 -9.71 -40.68
CA ASP A 464 -9.07 -10.77 -40.22
C ASP A 464 -8.35 -12.12 -39.97
N HIS A 465 -7.02 -12.17 -40.13
CA HIS A 465 -6.20 -13.38 -39.99
C HIS A 465 -5.45 -13.42 -38.66
N TYR A 466 -5.11 -14.65 -38.24
CA TYR A 466 -4.38 -14.92 -37.00
C TYR A 466 -3.18 -15.80 -37.28
N PHE A 467 -2.05 -15.50 -36.65
CA PHE A 467 -0.82 -16.27 -36.84
C PHE A 467 -0.03 -16.46 -35.55
N HIS A 468 0.62 -17.61 -35.42
CA HIS A 468 1.61 -17.87 -34.38
C HIS A 468 2.92 -17.14 -34.70
N VAL A 469 3.51 -16.52 -33.68
CA VAL A 469 4.85 -15.91 -33.74
C VAL A 469 5.61 -16.33 -32.50
N ASP A 470 6.67 -17.13 -32.69
CA ASP A 470 7.55 -17.58 -31.61
C ASP A 470 8.98 -17.02 -31.75
N PRO A 471 9.26 -15.86 -31.12
CA PRO A 471 10.59 -15.27 -31.16
C PRO A 471 11.65 -16.11 -30.44
N THR A 472 11.25 -17.03 -29.56
CA THR A 472 12.20 -17.84 -28.79
C THR A 472 12.89 -18.86 -29.67
N TRP A 473 12.13 -19.57 -30.50
CA TRP A 473 12.67 -20.61 -31.38
C TRP A 473 13.25 -20.03 -32.68
N ASP A 474 12.90 -18.78 -33.00
CA ASP A 474 13.51 -18.02 -34.09
C ASP A 474 14.83 -17.33 -33.69
N ASP A 475 15.10 -17.17 -32.38
CA ASP A 475 16.35 -16.68 -31.81
C ASP A 475 17.39 -17.80 -31.66
N ASN A 476 18.14 -18.08 -32.73
CA ASN A 476 18.93 -19.31 -32.88
C ASN A 476 20.30 -19.33 -32.15
N ASP A 477 20.50 -18.51 -31.11
CA ASP A 477 21.75 -18.35 -30.33
C ASP A 477 23.03 -17.98 -31.14
N GLU A 478 22.98 -17.94 -32.48
CA GLU A 478 24.11 -17.65 -33.37
C GLU A 478 24.13 -16.19 -33.86
N ASP A 479 23.45 -15.29 -33.15
CA ASP A 479 23.20 -13.88 -33.55
C ASP A 479 22.51 -13.76 -34.93
N ILE A 480 21.78 -14.80 -35.38
CA ILE A 480 21.06 -14.83 -36.66
C ILE A 480 19.58 -15.10 -36.41
N THR A 481 18.76 -14.06 -36.40
CA THR A 481 17.30 -14.24 -36.33
C THR A 481 16.80 -15.04 -37.54
N THR A 482 16.06 -16.12 -37.28
CA THR A 482 15.36 -16.91 -38.31
C THR A 482 13.86 -16.59 -38.31
N TYR A 483 13.09 -17.23 -39.20
CA TYR A 483 11.64 -17.01 -39.36
C TYR A 483 10.93 -18.35 -39.57
N ASN A 484 11.42 -19.40 -38.92
CA ASN A 484 10.85 -20.75 -39.03
C ASN A 484 9.56 -20.86 -38.22
N TRP A 485 9.38 -20.03 -37.19
CA TRP A 485 8.23 -19.99 -36.28
C TRP A 485 7.49 -18.64 -36.32
N PHE A 486 7.73 -17.88 -37.38
CA PHE A 486 7.11 -16.59 -37.66
C PHE A 486 5.92 -16.75 -38.62
N MET A 487 4.79 -16.15 -38.26
CA MET A 487 3.53 -16.12 -39.02
C MET A 487 2.99 -17.51 -39.42
N LYS A 488 2.94 -18.44 -38.44
CA LYS A 488 2.52 -19.82 -38.67
C LYS A 488 1.03 -20.07 -38.44
N ALA A 489 0.44 -20.90 -39.30
CA ALA A 489 -0.89 -21.45 -39.10
C ALA A 489 -0.88 -22.56 -38.02
N ASP A 490 -2.05 -22.86 -37.45
CA ASP A 490 -2.25 -23.98 -36.51
C ASP A 490 -1.73 -25.29 -37.10
N SER A 491 -1.96 -25.48 -38.41
CA SER A 491 -1.57 -26.69 -39.14
C SER A 491 -0.07 -26.85 -39.34
N GLU A 492 0.70 -25.76 -39.26
CA GLU A 492 2.16 -25.77 -39.44
C GLU A 492 2.92 -25.99 -38.13
N ILE A 493 2.33 -25.59 -37.00
CA ILE A 493 3.02 -25.57 -35.70
C ILE A 493 2.66 -26.76 -34.80
N LYS A 494 1.43 -27.29 -34.91
CA LYS A 494 0.87 -28.28 -33.97
C LYS A 494 1.54 -29.64 -33.94
N ASP A 495 2.31 -29.98 -34.98
CA ASP A 495 2.98 -31.28 -35.08
C ASP A 495 4.23 -31.33 -34.18
N ASP A 496 4.75 -30.16 -33.78
CA ASP A 496 5.75 -30.09 -32.72
C ASP A 496 5.09 -30.28 -31.34
N PRO A 497 5.59 -31.21 -30.50
CA PRO A 497 4.98 -31.48 -29.20
C PRO A 497 4.89 -30.26 -28.27
N SER A 498 5.88 -29.34 -28.33
CA SER A 498 5.95 -28.13 -27.49
C SER A 498 4.92 -27.09 -27.91
N HIS A 499 4.45 -27.19 -29.16
CA HIS A 499 3.44 -26.33 -29.77
C HIS A 499 2.11 -27.05 -29.98
N SER A 500 1.82 -28.08 -29.19
CA SER A 500 0.56 -28.80 -29.23
C SER A 500 -0.32 -28.48 -28.01
N ASN A 501 -1.63 -28.34 -28.20
CA ASN A 501 -2.61 -28.09 -27.12
C ASN A 501 -2.39 -26.78 -26.33
N TRP A 502 -2.04 -25.69 -27.02
CA TRP A 502 -1.86 -24.38 -26.40
C TRP A 502 -3.15 -23.82 -25.80
N LYS A 503 -3.00 -22.91 -24.83
CA LYS A 503 -4.08 -22.18 -24.17
C LYS A 503 -3.73 -20.70 -24.05
N ILE A 504 -4.76 -19.85 -24.07
CA ILE A 504 -4.57 -18.44 -23.70
C ILE A 504 -4.43 -18.36 -22.19
N ARG A 505 -3.42 -17.61 -21.73
CA ARG A 505 -3.22 -17.28 -20.32
C ARG A 505 -3.00 -15.77 -20.17
N CYS A 506 -3.45 -15.22 -19.06
CA CYS A 506 -3.08 -13.88 -18.62
C CYS A 506 -1.87 -14.00 -17.67
N PRO A 507 -0.63 -13.78 -18.14
CA PRO A 507 0.55 -14.06 -17.35
C PRO A 507 0.80 -13.08 -16.19
N SER A 508 0.34 -11.85 -16.33
CA SER A 508 0.34 -10.82 -15.29
C SER A 508 -0.78 -9.80 -15.53
N ILE A 509 -0.94 -8.84 -14.62
CA ILE A 509 -1.89 -7.74 -14.80
C ILE A 509 -1.56 -6.85 -16.02
N MET A 510 -0.30 -6.77 -16.44
CA MET A 510 0.10 -6.00 -17.63
C MET A 510 -0.45 -6.62 -18.92
N HIS A 511 -0.88 -7.88 -18.86
CA HIS A 511 -1.43 -8.63 -19.98
C HIS A 511 -2.96 -8.78 -19.90
N SER A 512 -3.67 -7.92 -19.17
CA SER A 512 -5.13 -8.03 -18.98
C SER A 512 -5.96 -7.90 -20.26
N PHE A 513 -5.33 -7.60 -21.40
CA PHE A 513 -5.92 -7.45 -22.73
C PHE A 513 -6.03 -8.77 -23.53
N GLN A 514 -5.87 -9.94 -22.88
CA GLN A 514 -6.03 -11.22 -23.57
C GLN A 514 -7.43 -11.41 -24.18
N TRP A 515 -7.51 -12.09 -25.31
CA TRP A 515 -8.78 -12.49 -25.89
C TRP A 515 -9.53 -13.49 -25.02
N GLU A 516 -10.87 -13.40 -25.02
CA GLU A 516 -11.73 -14.33 -24.26
C GLU A 516 -11.80 -15.74 -24.88
N LYS A 517 -11.57 -15.83 -26.19
CA LYS A 517 -11.66 -17.06 -26.97
C LYS A 517 -10.39 -17.23 -27.79
N MET A 518 -9.92 -18.48 -27.86
CA MET A 518 -8.83 -18.86 -28.73
C MET A 518 -9.25 -18.62 -30.20
N PRO A 519 -8.49 -17.84 -30.99
CA PRO A 519 -8.70 -17.75 -32.42
C PRO A 519 -8.27 -19.05 -33.11
N ALA A 520 -8.73 -19.25 -34.34
CA ALA A 520 -8.19 -20.29 -35.22
C ALA A 520 -7.20 -19.61 -36.18
N CYS A 521 -5.97 -20.12 -36.25
CA CYS A 521 -4.98 -19.67 -37.23
C CYS A 521 -5.07 -20.60 -38.45
N GLU A 522 -6.06 -20.37 -39.32
CA GLU A 522 -6.38 -21.28 -40.42
C GLU A 522 -5.52 -21.03 -41.67
N GLU A 523 -5.19 -19.76 -41.94
CA GLU A 523 -4.50 -19.37 -43.16
C GLU A 523 -2.98 -19.55 -43.07
N LYS A 524 -2.38 -20.05 -44.15
CA LYS A 524 -0.92 -20.17 -44.28
C LYS A 524 -0.40 -19.01 -45.11
N MET A 525 0.61 -18.32 -44.59
CA MET A 525 1.32 -17.29 -45.37
C MET A 525 1.80 -17.89 -46.69
N GLY A 526 1.56 -17.18 -47.79
CA GLY A 526 1.93 -17.59 -49.14
C GLY A 526 0.98 -18.56 -49.84
N ASP A 527 -0.04 -19.14 -49.17
CA ASP A 527 -1.10 -19.92 -49.82
C ASP A 527 -2.25 -19.01 -50.25
N VAL A 528 -2.03 -18.23 -51.31
CA VAL A 528 -2.99 -17.23 -51.78
C VAL A 528 -4.19 -17.85 -52.52
N ASN A 529 -4.07 -19.12 -52.92
CA ASN A 529 -5.12 -19.83 -53.65
C ASN A 529 -6.02 -20.69 -52.72
N GLY A 530 -5.58 -20.93 -51.48
CA GLY A 530 -6.34 -21.58 -50.42
C GLY A 530 -6.50 -23.08 -50.62
N ASP A 531 -5.52 -23.74 -51.26
CA ASP A 531 -5.53 -25.19 -51.47
C ASP A 531 -4.66 -25.97 -50.47
N ASP A 532 -4.22 -25.30 -49.40
CA ASP A 532 -3.37 -25.81 -48.33
C ASP A 532 -1.93 -26.16 -48.76
N ILE A 533 -1.52 -25.82 -49.99
CA ILE A 533 -0.23 -26.19 -50.58
C ILE A 533 0.49 -24.95 -51.10
N ILE A 534 1.54 -24.52 -50.38
CA ILE A 534 2.41 -23.42 -50.82
C ILE A 534 3.33 -23.90 -51.96
N ASP A 535 3.04 -23.54 -53.20
CA ASP A 535 3.83 -23.92 -54.37
C ASP A 535 3.91 -22.86 -55.50
N GLY A 536 4.35 -23.27 -56.68
CA GLY A 536 4.52 -22.37 -57.82
C GLY A 536 3.21 -21.76 -58.35
N ARG A 537 2.05 -22.31 -57.99
CA ARG A 537 0.73 -21.76 -58.34
C ARG A 537 0.47 -20.49 -57.54
N ASP A 538 0.77 -20.49 -56.25
CA ASP A 538 0.68 -19.29 -55.40
C ASP A 538 1.62 -18.20 -55.87
N ALA A 539 2.86 -18.55 -56.18
CA ALA A 539 3.82 -17.60 -56.75
C ALA A 539 3.31 -16.98 -58.06
N THR A 540 2.60 -17.76 -58.88
CA THR A 540 1.98 -17.27 -60.12
C THR A 540 0.83 -16.32 -59.84
N ASP A 541 0.01 -16.61 -58.82
CA ASP A 541 -1.13 -15.78 -58.43
C ASP A 541 -0.67 -14.47 -57.79
N ILE A 542 0.36 -14.49 -56.95
CA ILE A 542 1.03 -13.29 -56.41
C ILE A 542 1.58 -12.41 -57.53
N LEU A 543 2.32 -12.99 -58.49
CA LEU A 543 2.83 -12.23 -59.64
C LEU A 543 1.71 -11.65 -60.51
N THR A 544 0.61 -12.38 -60.65
CA THR A 544 -0.57 -11.94 -61.40
C THR A 544 -1.25 -10.76 -60.69
N ALA A 545 -1.41 -10.85 -59.37
CA ALA A 545 -1.90 -9.77 -58.51
C ALA A 545 -1.02 -8.52 -58.64
N TYR A 546 0.29 -8.66 -58.46
CA TYR A 546 1.26 -7.57 -58.62
C TYR A 546 1.20 -6.91 -60.01
N ALA A 547 1.14 -7.72 -61.08
CA ALA A 547 1.08 -7.21 -62.45
C ALA A 547 -0.22 -6.43 -62.73
N LYS A 548 -1.37 -6.90 -62.21
CA LYS A 548 -2.66 -6.19 -62.31
C LYS A 548 -2.61 -4.86 -61.56
N SER A 549 -2.16 -4.86 -60.31
CA SER A 549 -2.02 -3.65 -59.49
C SER A 549 -1.09 -2.63 -60.14
N SER A 550 0.04 -3.08 -60.68
CA SER A 550 1.01 -2.23 -61.41
C SER A 550 0.43 -1.60 -62.68
N ALA A 551 -0.55 -2.25 -63.30
CA ALA A 551 -1.26 -1.74 -64.48
C ALA A 551 -2.49 -0.87 -64.12
N GLY A 552 -2.74 -0.60 -62.83
CA GLY A 552 -3.89 0.17 -62.34
C GLY A 552 -5.19 -0.63 -62.25
N GLY A 553 -5.12 -1.97 -62.28
CA GLY A 553 -6.25 -2.87 -62.04
C GLY A 553 -6.40 -3.24 -60.55
N GLU A 554 -7.50 -3.91 -60.20
CA GLU A 554 -7.75 -4.39 -58.84
C GLU A 554 -6.85 -5.57 -58.47
N ASN A 555 -6.33 -5.56 -57.24
CA ASN A 555 -5.62 -6.69 -56.67
C ASN A 555 -6.63 -7.79 -56.31
N SER A 556 -6.40 -9.01 -56.80
CA SER A 556 -7.26 -10.16 -56.54
C SER A 556 -6.74 -11.11 -55.46
N ALA A 557 -5.52 -10.89 -54.96
CA ALA A 557 -4.94 -11.69 -53.88
C ALA A 557 -5.19 -11.04 -52.53
N ASP A 558 -5.33 -11.85 -51.48
CA ASP A 558 -5.30 -11.37 -50.11
C ASP A 558 -3.95 -10.72 -49.82
N THR A 559 -3.96 -9.47 -49.38
CA THR A 559 -2.73 -8.69 -49.28
C THR A 559 -1.83 -9.11 -48.15
N ILE A 560 -2.39 -9.69 -47.09
CA ILE A 560 -1.63 -10.17 -45.94
C ILE A 560 -1.02 -11.51 -46.28
N ILE A 561 -1.81 -12.44 -46.80
CA ILE A 561 -1.32 -13.78 -47.17
C ILE A 561 -0.27 -13.72 -48.28
N ALA A 562 -0.40 -12.78 -49.21
CA ALA A 562 0.53 -12.64 -50.34
C ALA A 562 1.88 -12.01 -49.97
N ASP A 563 2.01 -11.29 -48.86
CA ASP A 563 3.24 -10.64 -48.40
C ASP A 563 4.13 -11.64 -47.64
N TYR A 564 4.69 -12.59 -48.40
CA TYR A 564 5.41 -13.75 -47.85
C TYR A 564 6.84 -13.43 -47.39
N ASP A 565 7.43 -12.31 -47.85
CA ASP A 565 8.71 -11.82 -47.31
C ASP A 565 8.54 -10.76 -46.22
N TYR A 566 7.28 -10.45 -45.86
CA TYR A 566 6.86 -9.64 -44.71
C TYR A 566 7.35 -8.19 -44.78
N ASN A 567 7.39 -7.62 -45.98
CA ASN A 567 7.96 -6.30 -46.25
C ASN A 567 6.89 -5.20 -46.42
N GLY A 568 5.60 -5.54 -46.31
CA GLY A 568 4.47 -4.63 -46.48
C GLY A 568 4.08 -4.37 -47.95
N VAL A 569 4.78 -4.97 -48.91
CA VAL A 569 4.62 -4.72 -50.36
C VAL A 569 4.57 -6.03 -51.13
N ILE A 570 3.42 -6.27 -51.77
CA ILE A 570 3.22 -7.41 -52.66
C ILE A 570 3.92 -7.15 -53.99
N ASP A 571 5.01 -7.86 -54.26
CA ASP A 571 5.71 -7.81 -55.52
C ASP A 571 6.38 -9.15 -55.90
N ALA A 572 7.36 -9.09 -56.81
CA ALA A 572 8.04 -10.29 -57.28
C ALA A 572 8.93 -10.96 -56.22
N ARG A 573 9.27 -10.26 -55.13
CA ARG A 573 10.06 -10.80 -54.02
C ARG A 573 9.26 -11.83 -53.23
N ASP A 574 7.98 -11.59 -52.99
CA ASP A 574 7.07 -12.55 -52.35
C ASP A 574 6.98 -13.84 -53.13
N ALA A 575 6.72 -13.73 -54.44
CA ALA A 575 6.67 -14.90 -55.32
C ALA A 575 8.01 -15.66 -55.35
N THR A 576 9.13 -14.94 -55.28
CA THR A 576 10.46 -15.55 -55.18
C THR A 576 10.65 -16.27 -53.84
N ALA A 577 10.17 -15.69 -52.75
CA ALA A 577 10.24 -16.26 -51.41
C ALA A 577 9.36 -17.53 -51.31
N VAL A 578 8.14 -17.51 -51.87
CA VAL A 578 7.27 -18.70 -52.00
C VAL A 578 7.96 -19.82 -52.76
N LEU A 579 8.53 -19.53 -53.94
CA LEU A 579 9.26 -20.53 -54.73
C LEU A 579 10.48 -21.08 -53.99
N THR A 580 11.15 -20.24 -53.19
CA THR A 580 12.29 -20.66 -52.37
C THR A 580 11.85 -21.61 -51.27
N ALA A 581 10.76 -21.31 -50.57
CA ALA A 581 10.18 -22.18 -49.54
C ALA A 581 9.73 -23.52 -50.13
N TYR A 582 9.01 -23.49 -51.26
CA TYR A 582 8.59 -24.69 -51.99
C TYR A 582 9.79 -25.57 -52.39
N ALA A 583 10.86 -24.96 -52.90
CA ALA A 583 12.07 -25.68 -53.28
C ALA A 583 12.75 -26.35 -52.07
N LYS A 584 12.81 -25.68 -50.91
CA LYS A 584 13.33 -26.25 -49.65
C LYS A 584 12.49 -27.44 -49.19
N ALA A 585 11.18 -27.26 -49.08
CA ALA A 585 10.24 -28.31 -48.66
C ALA A 585 10.26 -29.54 -49.58
N SER A 586 10.50 -29.34 -50.88
CA SER A 586 10.62 -30.43 -51.87
C SER A 586 11.89 -31.29 -51.71
N VAL A 587 12.90 -30.78 -50.99
CA VAL A 587 14.15 -31.50 -50.71
C VAL A 587 14.08 -32.23 -49.37
N GLU A 588 13.43 -31.64 -48.37
CA GLU A 588 13.30 -32.19 -47.01
C GLU A 588 12.29 -33.35 -46.91
N ASN A 589 11.30 -33.40 -47.82
CA ASN A 589 10.32 -34.49 -47.91
C ASN A 589 10.82 -35.74 -48.71
N LYS A 590 12.14 -35.95 -48.79
CA LYS A 590 12.78 -37.15 -49.37
C LYS A 590 13.53 -37.93 -48.31
#